data_AF-A0A3D3BRT5-F1
#
_entry.id   AF-A0A3D3BRT5-F1
#
_cell.length_a   1.000
_cell.length_b   1.000
_cell.length_c   1.000
_cell.angle_alpha   90.00
_cell.angle_beta   90.00
_cell.angle_gamma   90.00
#
_symmetry.space_group_name_H-M   'P 1'
#
loop_
_entity.id
_entity.type
_entity.pdbx_description
1 polymer ?
#
loop_
_entity_poly.entity_id
_entity_poly.type
_entity_poly.pdbx_seq_one_letter_code
_entity_poly.pdbx_strand_id
1 'polypeptide(L)'
;MIRLGSLAGYSFEGPRALAGWTPPAKPAVYAVLAKSNPDRPQEFSVIFVGHSDDLTTEGFPFRHARSNAWIKRADSKYNLHVAWLEVPGGTRAHREQISHELIAIYEPSCNIDKFDKAWKAEWIGEYETPVTTALTTDKRPR
;
A
#
# COMPACT_ATOMS: atom_id res chain seq x y z
N MET A 1 11.72 -0.65 3.95
CA MET A 1 12.31 0.19 2.89
C MET A 1 11.60 -0.17 1.59
N ILE A 2 10.85 0.75 1.01
CA ILE A 2 9.97 0.49 -0.15
C ILE A 2 10.66 0.97 -1.41
N ARG A 3 10.68 0.15 -2.47
CA ARG A 3 11.04 0.61 -3.81
C ARG A 3 9.86 1.37 -4.41
N LEU A 4 10.11 2.56 -4.93
CA LEU A 4 9.12 3.40 -5.59
C LEU A 4 8.30 2.57 -6.58
N GLY A 5 6.98 2.54 -6.39
CA GLY A 5 6.02 1.91 -7.30
C GLY A 5 5.47 0.56 -6.86
N SER A 6 6.02 -0.12 -5.85
CA SER A 6 5.45 -1.40 -5.38
C SER A 6 5.31 -1.49 -3.86
N LEU A 7 4.08 -1.63 -3.38
CA LEU A 7 3.76 -1.95 -1.99
C LEU A 7 3.26 -3.39 -1.93
N ALA A 8 4.01 -4.31 -1.32
CA ALA A 8 3.63 -5.72 -1.18
C ALA A 8 3.29 -6.42 -2.53
N GLY A 9 3.93 -6.01 -3.62
CA GLY A 9 3.67 -6.54 -4.97
C GLY A 9 2.59 -5.80 -5.76
N TYR A 10 1.86 -4.87 -5.15
CA TYR A 10 0.89 -4.02 -5.84
C TYR A 10 1.53 -2.76 -6.42
N SER A 11 1.15 -2.41 -7.65
CA SER A 11 1.63 -1.20 -8.34
C SER A 11 0.87 0.04 -7.89
N PHE A 12 1.36 0.73 -6.87
CA PHE A 12 0.77 1.98 -6.38
C PHE A 12 1.26 3.19 -7.19
N GLU A 13 0.36 4.12 -7.45
CA GLU A 13 0.69 5.46 -7.97
C GLU A 13 1.26 6.34 -6.85
N GLY A 14 2.36 7.04 -7.14
CA GLY A 14 3.05 7.92 -6.19
C GLY A 14 4.42 7.39 -5.77
N PRO A 15 5.00 7.88 -4.66
CA PRO A 15 4.40 8.75 -3.64
C PRO A 15 4.32 10.23 -4.05
N ARG A 16 3.18 10.89 -3.79
CA ARG A 16 2.98 12.34 -3.99
C ARG A 16 2.92 13.09 -2.67
N ALA A 17 3.34 14.35 -2.63
CA ALA A 17 3.25 15.18 -1.43
C ALA A 17 1.78 15.38 -1.02
N LEU A 18 1.44 15.04 0.23
CA LEU A 18 0.05 15.05 0.70
C LEU A 18 -0.54 16.46 0.71
N ALA A 19 0.26 17.46 1.10
CA ALA A 19 -0.20 18.85 1.26
C ALA A 19 -0.73 19.52 -0.03
N GLY A 20 -0.34 19.01 -1.20
CA GLY A 20 -0.78 19.52 -2.50
C GLY A 20 -1.49 18.47 -3.36
N TRP A 21 -1.87 17.34 -2.77
CA TRP A 21 -2.52 16.27 -3.50
C TRP A 21 -4.04 16.45 -3.52
N THR A 22 -4.62 16.39 -4.72
CA THR A 22 -6.07 16.33 -4.93
C THR A 22 -6.46 14.86 -5.18
N PRO A 23 -7.27 14.26 -4.30
CA PRO A 23 -7.70 12.87 -4.47
C PRO A 23 -8.59 12.70 -5.72
N PRO A 24 -8.41 11.64 -6.52
CA PRO A 24 -9.33 11.33 -7.62
C PRO A 24 -10.65 10.76 -7.09
N ALA A 25 -11.77 11.03 -7.77
CA ALA A 25 -13.10 10.48 -7.42
C ALA A 25 -13.23 9.02 -7.86
N LYS A 26 -12.48 8.13 -7.19
CA LYS A 26 -12.34 6.72 -7.57
C LYS A 26 -12.22 5.80 -6.35
N PRO A 27 -12.68 4.55 -6.47
CA PRO A 27 -12.44 3.51 -5.46
C PRO A 27 -10.98 3.08 -5.46
N ALA A 28 -10.33 3.16 -4.31
CA ALA A 28 -8.90 2.90 -4.21
C ALA A 28 -8.49 2.44 -2.81
N VAL A 29 -7.35 1.76 -2.75
CA VAL A 29 -6.56 1.55 -1.53
C VAL A 29 -5.51 2.66 -1.49
N TYR A 30 -5.24 3.22 -0.33
CA TYR A 30 -4.25 4.28 -0.18
C TYR A 30 -3.34 4.03 1.02
N ALA A 31 -2.11 4.51 0.91
CA ALA A 31 -1.10 4.48 1.95
C ALA A 31 -0.57 5.89 2.19
N VAL A 32 -0.51 6.30 3.46
CA VAL A 32 0.17 7.52 3.88
C VAL A 32 1.57 7.16 4.33
N LEU A 33 2.55 7.92 3.82
CA LEU A 33 3.95 7.71 4.08
C LEU A 33 4.56 8.94 4.76
N ALA A 34 5.50 8.70 5.68
CA ALA A 34 6.36 9.73 6.23
C ALA A 34 7.76 9.61 5.63
N LYS A 35 8.33 10.74 5.19
CA LYS A 35 9.78 10.80 4.95
C LYS A 35 10.51 10.53 6.25
N SER A 36 11.40 9.54 6.22
CA SER A 36 12.21 9.16 7.38
C SER A 36 13.49 10.00 7.47
N ASN A 37 14.00 10.48 6.33
CA ASN A 37 15.13 11.38 6.24
C ASN A 37 14.94 12.39 5.08
N PRO A 38 15.00 13.71 5.32
CA PRO A 38 14.86 14.72 4.26
C PRO A 38 16.00 14.68 3.22
N ASP A 39 17.21 14.27 3.62
CA ASP A 39 18.39 14.17 2.76
C ASP A 39 18.39 12.92 1.88
N ARG A 40 17.52 11.95 2.20
CA ARG A 40 17.34 10.71 1.43
C ARG A 40 15.94 10.64 0.83
N PRO A 41 15.74 11.18 -0.39
CA PRO A 41 14.41 11.36 -0.97
C PRO A 41 13.64 10.07 -1.26
N GLN A 42 14.28 8.89 -1.17
CA GLN A 42 13.66 7.59 -1.40
C GLN A 42 13.31 6.83 -0.10
N GLU A 43 13.60 7.38 1.07
CA GLU A 43 13.33 6.70 2.36
C GLU A 43 11.98 7.10 2.93
N PHE A 44 10.96 6.33 2.56
CA PHE A 44 9.60 6.46 3.07
C PHE A 44 9.25 5.30 4.01
N SER A 45 8.56 5.63 5.09
CA SER A 45 7.92 4.66 6.00
C SER A 45 6.41 4.74 5.80
N VAL A 46 5.75 3.60 5.61
CA VAL A 46 4.28 3.53 5.62
C VAL A 46 3.80 3.70 7.05
N ILE A 47 3.01 4.73 7.29
CA ILE A 47 2.52 5.07 8.63
C ILE A 47 1.01 4.85 8.77
N PHE A 48 0.29 4.77 7.65
CA PHE A 48 -1.13 4.46 7.62
C PHE A 48 -1.52 3.81 6.30
N VAL A 49 -2.49 2.90 6.35
CA VAL A 49 -3.14 2.30 5.18
C VAL A 49 -4.65 2.35 5.39
N GLY A 50 -5.38 2.70 4.32
CA GLY A 50 -6.84 2.68 4.30
C GLY A 50 -7.37 2.34 2.92
N HIS A 51 -8.67 2.20 2.80
CA HIS A 51 -9.35 2.05 1.53
C HIS A 51 -10.61 2.90 1.50
N SER A 52 -11.04 3.27 0.29
CA SER A 52 -12.27 4.05 0.10
C SER A 52 -13.02 3.60 -1.15
N ASP A 53 -14.32 3.86 -1.16
CA ASP A 53 -15.16 3.75 -2.35
C ASP A 53 -15.04 5.02 -3.22
N ASP A 54 -14.68 6.14 -2.60
CA ASP A 54 -14.38 7.42 -3.26
C ASP A 54 -13.38 8.23 -2.42
N LEU A 55 -12.12 8.33 -2.88
CA LEU A 55 -11.07 9.06 -2.17
C LEU A 55 -11.38 10.54 -1.90
N THR A 56 -12.30 11.16 -2.65
CA THR A 56 -12.69 12.56 -2.39
C THR A 56 -13.47 12.73 -1.10
N THR A 57 -14.07 11.65 -0.59
CA THR A 57 -14.89 11.64 0.62
C THR A 57 -14.08 11.43 1.91
N GLU A 58 -12.83 10.96 1.80
CA GLU A 58 -11.95 10.67 2.94
C GLU A 58 -11.46 11.93 3.68
N GLY A 59 -11.70 13.12 3.13
CA GLY A 59 -11.29 14.37 3.77
C GLY A 59 -9.80 14.70 3.61
N PHE A 60 -9.17 14.22 2.54
CA PHE A 60 -7.83 14.69 2.19
C PHE A 60 -7.79 16.19 1.87
N PRO A 61 -6.64 16.86 2.09
CA PRO A 61 -5.39 16.31 2.62
C PRO A 61 -5.32 16.21 4.15
N PHE A 62 -6.06 17.06 4.90
CA PHE A 62 -5.90 17.16 6.37
C PHE A 62 -7.21 17.21 7.18
N ARG A 63 -8.37 16.93 6.56
CA ARG A 63 -9.65 16.75 7.27
C ARG A 63 -9.92 15.30 7.65
N HIS A 64 -9.10 14.37 7.19
CA HIS A 64 -9.18 12.95 7.54
C HIS A 64 -8.99 12.76 9.05
N ALA A 65 -9.74 11.83 9.66
CA ALA A 65 -9.77 11.61 11.11
C ALA A 65 -8.38 11.29 11.72
N ARG A 66 -7.48 10.68 10.94
CA ARG A 66 -6.12 10.32 11.37
C ARG A 66 -5.05 11.37 11.02
N SER A 67 -5.42 12.50 10.42
CA SER A 67 -4.45 13.54 9.99
C SER A 67 -3.53 14.00 11.11
N ASN A 68 -4.07 14.21 12.31
CA ASN A 68 -3.29 14.63 13.47
C ASN A 68 -2.24 13.58 13.88
N ALA A 69 -2.59 12.29 13.82
CA ALA A 69 -1.65 11.21 14.13
C ALA A 69 -0.52 11.15 13.09
N TRP A 70 -0.85 11.35 11.80
CA TRP A 70 0.14 11.38 10.72
C TRP A 70 1.12 12.54 10.88
N ILE A 71 0.61 13.75 11.12
CA ILE A 71 1.45 14.95 11.29
C ILE A 71 2.37 14.77 12.50
N LYS A 72 1.85 14.28 13.63
CA LYS A 72 2.66 13.99 14.82
C LYS A 72 3.76 12.95 14.54
N ARG A 73 3.45 11.91 13.77
CA ARG A 73 4.43 10.86 13.41
C ARG A 73 5.50 11.33 12.43
N ALA A 74 5.17 12.25 11.54
CA ALA A 74 6.07 12.78 10.51
C ALA A 74 6.79 14.07 10.91
N ASP A 75 6.51 14.59 12.12
CA ASP A 75 6.99 15.86 12.70
C ASP A 75 6.58 17.13 11.91
N SER A 76 6.04 16.96 10.71
CA SER A 76 5.59 18.03 9.84
C SER A 76 4.62 17.51 8.78
N LYS A 77 3.59 18.31 8.46
CA LYS A 77 2.65 18.02 7.37
C LYS A 77 3.32 17.98 5.98
N TYR A 78 4.49 18.61 5.84
CA TYR A 78 5.25 18.66 4.59
C TYR A 78 6.08 17.38 4.35
N ASN A 79 6.26 16.56 5.38
CA ASN A 79 6.93 15.26 5.28
C ASN A 79 5.97 14.13 4.91
N LEU A 80 4.67 14.42 4.84
CA LEU A 80 3.63 13.45 4.50
C LEU A 80 3.48 13.31 3.00
N HIS A 81 3.42 12.06 2.58
CA HIS A 81 3.20 11.66 1.20
C HIS A 81 2.08 10.63 1.13
N VAL A 82 1.49 10.47 -0.03
CA VAL A 82 0.42 9.52 -0.29
C VAL A 82 0.74 8.72 -1.54
N ALA A 83 0.45 7.43 -1.46
CA ALA A 83 0.41 6.54 -2.61
C ALA A 83 -0.97 5.90 -2.66
N TRP A 84 -1.52 5.68 -3.85
CA TRP A 84 -2.82 5.02 -4.00
C TRP A 84 -2.80 3.98 -5.11
N LEU A 85 -3.67 2.99 -4.99
CA LEU A 85 -3.91 1.93 -5.95
C LEU A 85 -5.39 1.98 -6.31
N GLU A 86 -5.69 2.38 -7.53
CA GLU A 86 -7.01 2.18 -8.10
C GLU A 86 -7.25 0.67 -8.24
N VAL A 87 -8.44 0.21 -7.89
CA VAL A 87 -8.83 -1.21 -8.07
C VAL A 87 -10.05 -1.24 -9.00
N PRO A 88 -9.85 -1.10 -10.34
CA PRO A 88 -10.96 -1.07 -11.29
C PRO A 88 -11.76 -2.38 -11.24
N GLY A 89 -13.09 -2.28 -11.11
CA GLY A 89 -13.97 -3.45 -11.02
C GLY A 89 -13.84 -4.25 -9.72
N GLY A 90 -12.97 -3.86 -8.78
CA GLY A 90 -12.84 -4.50 -7.48
C GLY A 90 -14.01 -4.15 -6.54
N THR A 91 -14.50 -5.13 -5.80
CA THR A 91 -15.49 -4.90 -4.75
C THR A 91 -14.86 -4.19 -3.54
N ARG A 92 -15.69 -3.63 -2.66
CA ARG A 92 -15.24 -3.07 -1.37
C ARG A 92 -14.45 -4.11 -0.56
N ALA A 93 -14.92 -5.36 -0.53
CA ALA A 93 -14.25 -6.45 0.16
C ALA A 93 -12.84 -6.74 -0.38
N HIS A 94 -12.64 -6.64 -1.71
CA HIS A 94 -11.30 -6.80 -2.29
C HIS A 94 -10.35 -5.68 -1.80
N ARG A 95 -10.80 -4.42 -1.81
CA ARG A 95 -9.99 -3.31 -1.28
C ARG A 95 -9.68 -3.45 0.20
N GLU A 96 -10.65 -3.90 0.98
CA GLU A 96 -10.49 -4.19 2.40
C GLU A 96 -9.42 -5.27 2.63
N GLN A 97 -9.48 -6.38 1.88
CA GLN A 97 -8.47 -7.44 1.95
C GLN A 97 -7.05 -6.93 1.65
N ILE A 98 -6.89 -6.14 0.56
CA ILE A 98 -5.59 -5.53 0.23
C ILE A 98 -5.11 -4.62 1.39
N SER A 99 -6.00 -3.83 1.98
CA SER A 99 -5.63 -2.98 3.12
C SER A 99 -5.19 -3.79 4.34
N HIS A 100 -5.87 -4.91 4.65
CA HIS A 100 -5.48 -5.80 5.75
C HIS A 100 -4.11 -6.44 5.51
N GLU A 101 -3.84 -6.92 4.30
CA GLU A 101 -2.53 -7.46 3.92
C GLU A 101 -1.41 -6.43 4.10
N LEU A 102 -1.63 -5.19 3.63
CA LEU A 102 -0.67 -4.11 3.78
C LEU A 102 -0.46 -3.73 5.26
N ILE A 103 -1.52 -3.70 6.07
CA ILE A 103 -1.40 -3.42 7.51
C ILE A 103 -0.60 -4.54 8.20
N ALA A 104 -0.86 -5.80 7.87
CA ALA A 104 -0.12 -6.94 8.42
C ALA A 104 1.37 -6.92 8.02
N ILE A 105 1.68 -6.48 6.79
CA ILE A 105 3.07 -6.44 6.29
C ILE A 105 3.87 -5.28 6.90
N TYR A 106 3.29 -4.08 6.93
CA TYR A 106 4.01 -2.85 7.30
C TYR A 106 3.82 -2.43 8.75
N GLU A 107 2.85 -3.00 9.46
CA GLU A 107 2.48 -2.65 10.84
C GLU A 107 2.43 -1.13 11.08
N PRO A 108 1.65 -0.39 10.28
CA PRO A 108 1.64 1.08 10.30
C PRO A 108 1.25 1.63 11.67
N SER A 109 2.12 2.46 12.24
CA SER A 109 1.94 3.00 13.60
C SER A 109 0.68 3.85 13.81
N CYS A 110 0.09 4.38 12.73
CA CYS A 110 -1.10 5.23 12.82
C CYS A 110 -2.40 4.50 12.46
N ASN A 111 -2.38 3.22 12.09
CA ASN A 111 -3.59 2.38 12.06
C ASN A 111 -4.00 2.00 13.49
N ILE A 112 -5.31 1.87 13.70
CA ILE A 112 -5.86 1.39 14.98
C ILE A 112 -5.88 -0.14 14.96
N ASP A 113 -6.33 -0.69 13.83
CA ASP A 113 -6.40 -2.13 13.61
C ASP A 113 -5.00 -2.70 13.39
N LYS A 114 -4.73 -3.81 14.06
CA LYS A 114 -3.54 -4.63 13.84
C LYS A 114 -4.01 -5.98 13.35
N PHE A 115 -3.49 -6.39 12.20
CA PHE A 115 -3.77 -7.70 11.62
C PHE A 115 -2.53 -8.57 11.77
N ASP A 116 -2.71 -9.78 12.31
CA ASP A 116 -1.64 -10.76 12.34
C ASP A 116 -1.31 -11.23 10.91
N LYS A 117 -0.03 -11.49 10.65
CA LYS A 117 0.42 -12.24 9.46
C LYS A 117 0.02 -13.72 9.59
N ALA A 118 -1.25 -14.01 9.85
CA ALA A 118 -1.76 -15.38 9.85
C ALA A 118 -2.01 -15.84 8.40
N TRP A 119 -0.99 -15.73 7.55
CA TRP A 119 -0.89 -16.53 6.34
C TRP A 119 -0.48 -17.93 6.81
N LYS A 120 -1.43 -18.71 7.33
CA LYS A 120 -1.21 -20.13 7.46
C LYS A 120 -1.17 -20.69 6.04
N ALA A 121 -0.02 -21.25 5.66
CA ALA A 121 0.20 -21.92 4.38
C ALA A 121 -0.83 -23.01 4.06
N GLU A 122 -1.63 -23.43 5.04
CA GLU A 122 -2.73 -24.39 4.88
C GLU A 122 -3.97 -23.84 4.12
N TRP A 123 -4.06 -22.51 3.87
CA TRP A 123 -5.19 -21.89 3.15
C TRP A 123 -4.89 -21.51 1.69
N ILE A 124 -3.62 -21.55 1.28
CA ILE A 124 -3.27 -21.59 -0.14
C ILE A 124 -3.41 -23.04 -0.53
N GLY A 125 -4.59 -23.41 -1.03
CA GLY A 125 -4.73 -24.69 -1.72
C GLY A 125 -3.65 -24.77 -2.77
N GLU A 126 -2.73 -25.73 -2.62
CA GLU A 126 -1.86 -26.15 -3.70
C GLU A 126 -2.77 -26.50 -4.87
N TYR A 127 -2.85 -25.62 -5.86
CA TYR A 127 -3.40 -26.01 -7.13
C TYR A 127 -2.28 -26.76 -7.85
N GLU A 128 -2.10 -28.04 -7.51
CA GLU A 128 -1.41 -28.99 -8.37
C GLU A 128 -2.21 -29.06 -9.68
N THR A 129 -1.83 -28.26 -10.68
CA THR A 129 -2.24 -28.55 -12.06
C THR A 129 -1.24 -29.56 -12.64
N PRO A 130 -1.68 -30.71 -13.17
CA PRO A 130 -0.79 -31.68 -13.81
C PRO A 130 -0.28 -31.23 -15.20
N VAL A 131 -0.19 -29.91 -15.46
CA VAL A 131 0.22 -29.38 -16.77
C VAL A 131 1.25 -28.28 -16.60
N THR A 132 2.45 -28.64 -16.13
CA THR A 132 3.65 -27.85 -16.37
C THR A 132 4.80 -28.79 -16.70
N THR A 133 4.70 -29.42 -17.87
CA THR A 133 5.84 -30.07 -18.51
C THR A 133 6.91 -29.01 -18.74
N ALA A 134 8.06 -29.17 -18.08
CA ALA A 134 9.22 -28.32 -18.22
C ALA A 134 9.69 -28.28 -19.70
N LEU A 135 9.66 -27.10 -20.33
CA LEU A 135 10.50 -26.83 -21.49
C LEU A 135 11.85 -26.29 -20.99
N THR A 136 12.75 -27.20 -20.65
CA THR A 136 14.19 -26.90 -20.60
C THR A 136 14.72 -26.93 -22.03
N THR A 137 14.92 -25.76 -22.64
CA THR A 137 15.71 -25.66 -23.87
C THR A 137 17.19 -25.62 -23.48
N ASP A 138 17.87 -26.74 -23.69
CA ASP A 138 19.32 -26.92 -23.63
C ASP A 138 20.00 -25.92 -24.60
N LYS A 139 20.88 -25.07 -24.07
CA LYS A 139 21.87 -24.33 -24.87
C LYS A 139 23.25 -24.56 -24.26
N ARG A 140 23.96 -25.57 -24.76
CA ARG A 140 25.41 -25.70 -24.60
C ARG A 140 26.13 -24.71 -25.52
N PRO A 141 27.12 -23.93 -25.02
CA PRO A 141 28.10 -23.29 -25.89
C PRO A 141 29.21 -24.30 -26.26
N ARG A 142 29.73 -24.16 -27.49
CA ARG A 142 30.80 -24.97 -28.09
C ARG A 142 32.16 -24.34 -27.83
#